data_AF-A0A8B3NJA2-F1
#
_entry.id   AF-A0A8B3NJA2-F1
#
_cell.length_a   1.000
_cell.length_b   1.000
_cell.length_c   1.000
_cell.angle_alpha   90.00
_cell.angle_beta   90.00
_cell.angle_gamma   90.00
#
_symmetry.space_group_name_H-M   'P 1'
#
loop_
_entity.id
_entity.type
_entity.pdbx_description
1 polymer ?
#
loop_
_entity_poly.entity_id
_entity_poly.type
_entity_poly.pdbx_seq_one_letter_code
_entity_poly.pdbx_strand_id
1 'polypeptide(L)'
;MSARDLGRGPVVAIIGGGFSGAATAFHLARLLPAGAADIVVVEPREGLGYGLAYSTADPSHRINVPASRMTLISGQDSHFADWLEQTGAILDDAEAIAANGALYPQRRVFGRYVESYLQPFL
;
A
#
# COMPACT_ATOMS: atom_id res chain seq x y z
N MET A 1 35.77 11.70 -17.27
CA MET A 1 34.86 10.79 -16.53
C MET A 1 34.85 9.47 -17.26
N SER A 2 35.24 8.40 -16.58
CA SER A 2 35.48 7.07 -17.18
C SER A 2 34.17 6.32 -17.43
N ALA A 3 34.13 5.50 -18.47
CA ALA A 3 32.99 4.73 -18.98
C ALA A 3 32.50 3.59 -18.05
N ARG A 4 32.56 3.77 -16.73
CA ARG A 4 32.10 2.79 -15.73
C ARG A 4 30.69 3.02 -15.19
N ASP A 5 30.05 4.14 -15.51
CA ASP A 5 28.70 4.50 -14.99
C ASP A 5 27.55 4.22 -15.98
N LEU A 6 27.81 3.56 -17.12
CA LEU A 6 26.79 3.28 -18.16
C LEU A 6 26.10 1.91 -18.00
N GLY A 7 26.19 1.28 -16.82
CA GLY A 7 25.78 -0.12 -16.61
C GLY A 7 24.64 -0.36 -15.61
N ARG A 8 24.11 0.67 -14.94
CA ARG A 8 23.04 0.50 -13.94
C ARG A 8 22.01 1.60 -14.10
N GLY A 9 20.72 1.24 -14.06
CA GLY A 9 19.63 2.21 -14.05
C GLY A 9 19.74 3.18 -12.86
N PRO A 10 19.04 4.33 -12.90
CA PRO A 10 19.07 5.29 -11.79
C PRO A 10 18.59 4.65 -10.48
N VAL A 11 19.09 5.18 -9.36
CA VAL A 11 18.54 4.88 -8.03
C VAL A 11 17.41 5.86 -7.73
N VAL A 12 16.24 5.33 -7.40
CA VAL A 12 15.10 6.14 -6.92
C VAL A 12 14.96 5.92 -5.42
N ALA A 13 15.42 6.91 -4.64
CA ALA A 13 15.28 6.91 -3.20
C ALA A 13 13.95 7.56 -2.78
N ILE A 14 13.12 6.83 -2.04
CA ILE A 14 11.83 7.27 -1.51
C ILE A 14 11.96 7.33 0.02
N ILE A 15 11.83 8.54 0.59
CA ILE A 15 11.93 8.75 2.04
C ILE A 15 10.52 8.74 2.64
N GLY A 16 10.24 7.69 3.43
CA GLY A 16 8.92 7.39 3.98
C GLY A 16 8.23 6.26 3.20
N GLY A 17 7.87 5.20 3.92
CA GLY A 17 7.16 4.02 3.42
C GLY A 17 5.70 3.98 3.85
N GLY A 18 5.09 5.13 4.19
CA GLY A 18 3.64 5.25 4.29
C GLY A 18 2.95 5.09 2.92
N PHE A 19 1.62 5.24 2.87
CA PHE A 19 0.84 5.01 1.66
C PHE A 19 1.41 5.67 0.39
N SER A 20 1.75 6.96 0.43
CA SER A 20 2.27 7.65 -0.75
C SER A 20 3.58 7.05 -1.25
N GLY A 21 4.57 6.84 -0.36
CA GLY A 21 5.86 6.28 -0.75
C GLY A 21 5.76 4.82 -1.20
N ALA A 22 4.95 4.03 -0.51
CA ALA A 22 4.66 2.64 -0.86
C ALA A 22 3.93 2.53 -2.21
N ALA A 23 2.95 3.39 -2.48
CA ALA A 23 2.26 3.45 -3.76
C ALA A 23 3.20 3.89 -4.90
N THR A 24 4.06 4.88 -4.66
CA THR A 24 5.09 5.26 -5.64
C THR A 24 6.03 4.10 -5.94
N ALA A 25 6.55 3.41 -4.91
CA ALA A 25 7.41 2.24 -5.09
C ALA A 25 6.70 1.12 -5.86
N PHE A 26 5.46 0.80 -5.49
CA PHE A 26 4.64 -0.21 -6.17
C PHE A 26 4.44 0.12 -7.65
N HIS A 27 4.06 1.35 -8.00
CA HIS A 27 3.85 1.73 -9.39
C HIS A 27 5.15 1.75 -10.20
N LEU A 28 6.26 2.19 -9.61
CA LEU A 28 7.58 2.11 -10.26
C LEU A 28 7.98 0.65 -10.52
N ALA A 29 7.88 -0.22 -9.50
CA ALA A 29 8.25 -1.63 -9.62
C ALA A 29 7.36 -2.40 -10.60
N ARG A 30 6.06 -2.05 -10.66
CA ARG A 30 5.08 -2.68 -11.55
C ARG A 30 5.20 -2.24 -13.01
N LEU A 31 5.55 -0.97 -13.26
CA LEU A 31 5.49 -0.37 -14.60
C LEU A 31 6.85 -0.30 -15.30
N LEU A 32 7.95 -0.27 -14.55
CA LEU A 32 9.28 -0.24 -15.14
C LEU A 32 9.74 -1.65 -15.56
N PRO A 33 10.49 -1.79 -16.66
CA PRO A 33 11.19 -3.02 -16.97
C PRO A 33 12.14 -3.43 -15.84
N ALA A 34 12.30 -4.73 -15.63
CA ALA A 34 13.27 -5.25 -14.66
C ALA A 34 14.67 -4.67 -14.90
N GLY A 35 15.31 -4.14 -13.85
CA GLY A 35 16.63 -3.52 -13.92
C GLY A 35 16.67 -2.08 -14.47
N ALA A 36 15.53 -1.49 -14.84
CA ALA A 36 15.48 -0.11 -15.31
C ALA A 36 15.78 0.93 -14.22
N ALA A 37 15.56 0.60 -12.94
CA ALA A 37 15.93 1.43 -11.79
C ALA A 37 16.10 0.56 -10.53
N ASP A 38 16.96 0.99 -9.62
CA ASP A 38 17.00 0.46 -8.24
C ASP A 38 16.08 1.33 -7.36
N ILE A 39 15.00 0.75 -6.85
CA ILE A 39 14.02 1.47 -6.02
C ILE A 39 14.36 1.20 -4.55
N VAL A 40 14.63 2.26 -3.79
CA VAL A 40 14.99 2.17 -2.36
C VAL A 40 13.98 2.95 -1.54
N VAL A 41 13.28 2.27 -0.64
CA VAL A 41 12.35 2.90 0.32
C VAL A 41 12.98 2.93 1.70
N VAL A 42 13.07 4.11 2.30
CA VAL A 42 13.56 4.30 3.67
C VAL A 42 12.37 4.55 4.59
N GLU A 43 12.01 3.55 5.39
CA GLU A 43 10.92 3.61 6.36
C GLU A 43 11.41 3.06 7.70
N PRO A 44 11.26 3.81 8.80
CA PRO A 44 11.69 3.34 10.13
C PRO A 44 10.78 2.24 10.71
N ARG A 45 9.56 2.06 10.20
CA ARG A 45 8.63 1.01 10.64
C ARG A 45 8.87 -0.31 9.89
N GLU A 46 8.44 -1.42 10.49
CA GLU A 46 8.68 -2.76 9.94
C GLU A 46 8.00 -3.01 8.59
N GLY A 47 6.82 -2.43 8.35
CA GLY A 47 6.03 -2.65 7.14
C GLY A 47 5.91 -1.41 6.26
N LEU A 48 5.93 -1.64 4.94
CA LEU A 48 5.61 -0.63 3.94
C LEU A 48 4.09 -0.53 3.74
N GLY A 49 3.61 0.66 3.37
CA GLY A 49 2.20 0.94 3.13
C GLY A 49 1.46 1.49 4.34
N TYR A 50 1.96 1.26 5.56
CA TYR A 50 1.28 1.69 6.76
C TYR A 50 1.51 3.17 7.08
N GLY A 51 2.77 3.56 7.25
CA GLY A 51 3.17 4.89 7.73
C GLY A 51 2.45 5.30 9.01
N LEU A 52 2.44 6.60 9.34
CA LEU A 52 1.75 7.07 10.54
C LEU A 52 0.23 6.79 10.51
N ALA A 53 -0.39 6.94 9.34
CA ALA A 53 -1.85 6.90 9.21
C ALA A 53 -2.44 5.50 9.47
N TYR A 54 -1.74 4.44 9.06
CA TYR A 54 -2.27 3.08 9.08
C TYR A 54 -1.52 2.13 10.03
N SER A 55 -0.47 2.58 10.74
CA SER A 55 0.25 1.77 11.74
C SER A 55 -0.43 1.69 13.12
N THR A 56 -1.57 2.33 13.32
CA THR A 56 -2.29 2.28 14.60
C THR A 56 -2.84 0.88 14.88
N ALA A 57 -2.64 0.39 16.11
CA ALA A 57 -3.25 -0.84 16.61
C ALA A 57 -4.64 -0.64 17.22
N ASP A 58 -5.05 0.61 17.46
CA ASP A 58 -6.37 0.94 18.02
C ASP A 58 -7.50 0.54 17.06
N PRO A 59 -8.42 -0.36 17.45
CA PRO A 59 -9.52 -0.82 16.59
C PRO A 59 -10.57 0.26 16.30
N SER A 60 -10.64 1.33 17.10
CA SER A 60 -11.54 2.46 16.84
C SER A 60 -11.07 3.34 15.68
N HIS A 61 -9.78 3.29 15.34
CA HIS A 61 -9.24 4.03 14.20
C HIS A 61 -9.61 3.36 12.89
N ARG A 62 -10.69 3.86 12.28
CA ARG A 62 -11.22 3.39 10.99
C ARG A 62 -10.91 4.35 9.84
N ILE A 63 -11.00 3.83 8.62
CA ILE A 63 -10.96 4.69 7.42
C ILE A 63 -12.15 5.65 7.42
N ASN A 64 -11.98 6.84 6.86
CA ASN A 64 -13.00 7.90 6.88
C ASN A 64 -13.83 8.00 5.59
N VAL A 65 -13.53 7.13 4.61
CA VAL A 65 -14.31 6.96 3.39
C VAL A 65 -14.65 5.46 3.24
N PRO A 66 -15.74 5.10 2.56
CA PRO A 66 -16.05 3.70 2.30
C PRO A 66 -14.91 2.98 1.58
N ALA A 67 -14.71 1.70 1.87
CA ALA A 67 -13.70 0.87 1.21
C ALA A 67 -13.81 0.87 -0.33
N SER A 68 -15.03 1.02 -0.86
CA SER A 68 -15.30 1.14 -2.31
C SER A 68 -14.79 2.42 -2.97
N ARG A 69 -14.21 3.35 -2.19
CA ARG A 69 -13.58 4.58 -2.69
C ARG A 69 -12.08 4.62 -2.42
N MET A 70 -11.51 3.52 -1.93
CA MET A 70 -10.09 3.43 -1.62
C MET A 70 -9.41 2.48 -2.60
N THR A 71 -8.28 2.90 -3.16
CA THR A 71 -7.55 2.08 -4.11
C THR A 71 -6.06 2.38 -4.09
N LEU A 72 -5.25 1.35 -4.33
CA LEU A 72 -3.83 1.46 -4.67
C LEU A 72 -3.62 1.68 -6.18
N ILE A 73 -4.60 1.30 -7.02
CA ILE A 73 -4.49 1.29 -8.48
C ILE A 73 -5.49 2.28 -9.08
N SER A 74 -4.96 3.37 -9.64
CA SER A 74 -5.77 4.38 -10.33
C SER A 74 -6.62 3.74 -11.42
N GLY A 75 -7.93 4.03 -11.43
CA GLY A 75 -8.91 3.45 -12.36
C GLY A 75 -9.48 2.09 -11.94
N GLN A 76 -9.09 1.57 -10.77
CA GLN A 76 -9.70 0.38 -10.16
C GLN A 76 -10.28 0.73 -8.79
N ASP A 77 -11.44 1.39 -8.80
CA ASP A 77 -12.04 1.96 -7.58
C ASP A 77 -12.45 0.87 -6.56
N SER A 78 -12.81 -0.33 -7.02
CA SER A 78 -13.17 -1.47 -6.17
C SER A 78 -11.97 -2.23 -5.60
N HIS A 79 -10.72 -1.90 -5.99
CA HIS A 79 -9.56 -2.77 -5.73
C HIS A 79 -9.35 -3.11 -4.24
N PHE A 80 -9.61 -2.18 -3.32
CA PHE A 80 -9.56 -2.49 -1.89
C PHE A 80 -10.76 -3.32 -1.43
N ALA A 81 -11.97 -3.01 -1.89
CA ALA A 81 -13.17 -3.78 -1.55
C ALA A 81 -13.06 -5.23 -2.02
N ASP A 82 -12.59 -5.45 -3.26
CA ASP A 82 -12.38 -6.78 -3.82
C ASP A 82 -11.33 -7.56 -3.00
N TRP A 83 -10.26 -6.89 -2.55
CA TRP A 83 -9.26 -7.50 -1.68
C TRP A 83 -9.83 -7.90 -0.31
N LEU A 84 -10.73 -7.08 0.28
CA LEU A 84 -11.40 -7.44 1.54
C LEU A 84 -12.23 -8.71 1.40
N GLU A 85 -12.97 -8.84 0.30
CA GLU A 85 -13.78 -10.02 -0.01
C GLU A 85 -12.90 -11.26 -0.22
N GLN A 86 -11.83 -11.13 -1.00
CA GLN A 86 -10.92 -12.24 -1.33
C GLN A 86 -10.15 -12.77 -0.12
N THR A 87 -9.78 -11.88 0.81
CA THR A 87 -8.93 -12.23 1.95
C THR A 87 -9.72 -12.50 3.23
N GLY A 88 -11.00 -12.12 3.28
CA GLY A 88 -11.78 -12.17 4.52
C GLY A 88 -11.21 -11.26 5.62
N ALA A 89 -10.49 -10.19 5.27
CA ALA A 89 -9.71 -9.40 6.22
C ALA A 89 -10.52 -8.68 7.32
N ILE A 90 -11.86 -8.71 7.22
CA ILE A 90 -12.81 -8.13 8.17
C ILE A 90 -13.79 -9.15 8.76
N LEU A 91 -13.59 -10.46 8.55
CA LEU A 91 -14.52 -11.50 9.05
C LEU A 91 -14.70 -11.42 10.58
N ASP A 92 -13.65 -11.05 11.31
CA ASP A 92 -13.67 -10.89 12.76
C ASP A 92 -13.94 -9.43 13.22
N ASP A 93 -14.39 -8.54 12.34
CA ASP A 93 -14.65 -7.11 12.62
C ASP A 93 -16.08 -6.71 12.16
N ALA A 94 -17.09 -7.11 12.94
CA ALA A 94 -18.49 -6.79 12.64
C ALA A 94 -18.76 -5.26 12.58
N GLU A 95 -17.99 -4.48 13.35
CA GLU A 95 -18.07 -3.02 13.36
C GLU A 95 -17.52 -2.37 12.07
N ALA A 96 -16.87 -3.13 11.19
CA ALA A 96 -16.49 -2.64 9.86
C ALA A 96 -17.71 -2.38 8.97
N ILE A 97 -18.88 -2.92 9.28
CA ILE A 97 -20.09 -2.83 8.44
C ILE A 97 -21.02 -1.76 9.02
N ALA A 98 -21.18 -0.65 8.31
CA ALA A 98 -22.15 0.38 8.68
C ALA A 98 -23.59 -0.10 8.44
N ALA A 99 -24.57 0.58 9.06
CA ALA A 99 -26.00 0.23 8.94
C ALA A 99 -26.53 0.21 7.49
N ASN A 100 -25.87 0.93 6.57
CA ASN A 100 -26.20 0.95 5.14
C ASN A 100 -25.41 -0.09 4.31
N GLY A 101 -24.67 -0.99 4.95
CA GLY A 101 -23.83 -2.00 4.30
C GLY A 101 -22.46 -1.51 3.82
N ALA A 102 -22.15 -0.21 3.91
CA ALA A 102 -20.84 0.30 3.52
C ALA A 102 -19.74 -0.17 4.49
N LEU A 103 -18.56 -0.49 3.95
CA LEU A 103 -17.43 -0.98 4.72
C LEU A 103 -16.50 0.17 5.17
N TYR A 104 -16.23 0.22 6.47
CA TYR A 104 -15.25 1.10 7.13
C TYR A 104 -14.30 0.27 8.02
N PRO A 105 -13.39 -0.53 7.43
CA PRO A 105 -12.43 -1.32 8.19
C PRO A 105 -11.49 -0.44 9.03
N GLN A 106 -10.83 -1.06 10.01
CA GLN A 106 -9.74 -0.42 10.76
C GLN A 106 -8.65 0.07 9.80
N ARG A 107 -8.02 1.21 10.10
CA ARG A 107 -6.95 1.82 9.28
C ARG A 107 -5.83 0.84 8.98
N ARG A 108 -5.44 0.01 9.94
CA ARG A 108 -4.42 -1.03 9.76
C ARG A 108 -4.77 -2.05 8.67
N VAL A 109 -6.06 -2.30 8.41
CA VAL A 109 -6.50 -3.21 7.34
C VAL A 109 -6.15 -2.63 5.97
N PHE A 110 -6.30 -1.32 5.79
CA PHE A 110 -5.85 -0.65 4.57
C PHE A 110 -4.32 -0.69 4.42
N GLY A 111 -3.57 -0.57 5.53
CA GLY A 111 -2.11 -0.78 5.54
C GLY A 111 -1.72 -2.19 5.08
N ARG A 112 -2.36 -3.24 5.62
CA ARG A 112 -2.16 -4.64 5.20
C ARG A 112 -2.46 -4.86 3.72
N TYR A 113 -3.53 -4.25 3.23
CA TYR A 113 -3.86 -4.26 1.81
C TYR A 113 -2.70 -3.74 0.99
N VAL A 114 -2.22 -2.53 1.26
CA VAL A 114 -1.09 -1.93 0.52
C VAL A 114 0.15 -2.83 0.62
N GLU A 115 0.54 -3.25 1.82
CA GLU A 115 1.69 -4.13 2.04
C GLU A 115 1.61 -5.41 1.21
N SER A 116 0.44 -6.05 1.13
CA SER A 116 0.27 -7.31 0.39
C SER A 116 0.61 -7.19 -1.10
N TYR A 117 0.44 -6.01 -1.70
CA TYR A 117 0.83 -5.74 -3.09
C TYR A 117 2.30 -5.35 -3.24
N LEU A 118 2.96 -4.92 -2.17
CA LEU A 118 4.41 -4.69 -2.17
C LEU A 118 5.22 -5.97 -1.93
N GLN A 119 4.69 -6.92 -1.16
CA GLN A 119 5.38 -8.17 -0.80
C GLN A 119 6.02 -8.91 -2.00
N PRO A 120 5.42 -8.99 -3.20
CA PRO A 120 6.06 -9.65 -4.35
C PRO A 120 7.32 -8.95 -4.88
N PHE A 121 7.62 -7.73 -4.44
CA PHE A 121 8.77 -6.92 -4.87
C PHE A 121 9.87 -6.82 -3.80
N LEU A 122 9.67 -7.41 -2.62
CA LEU A 122 10.62 -7.41 -1.49
C LEU A 122 11.38 -8.74 -1.43
#